data_AF-A0AAD2BU00-F1
#
_entry.id   AF-A0AAD2BU00-F1
#
_cell.length_a   1.000
_cell.length_b   1.000
_cell.length_c   1.000
_cell.angle_alpha   90.00
_cell.angle_beta   90.00
_cell.angle_gamma   90.00
#
_symmetry.space_group_name_H-M   'P 1'
#
loop_
_entity.id
_entity.type
_entity.pdbx_description
1 polymer ?
#
loop_
_entity_poly.entity_id
_entity_poly.type
_entity_poly.pdbx_seq_one_letter_code
_entity_poly.pdbx_strand_id
1 'polypeptide(L)'
;MLVSQTISGAPLDRHVGLACFSHLHRTDDRFIEHIQTLAWLVRRNPGLDGVGLVRLVDAGNACDLRAALARLVDAWSARLDADPAWGAIRPLIVRASEASLSGS
;
A
#
# COMPACT_ATOMS: atom_id res chain seq x y z
N MET A 1 -6.53 4.40 6.46
CA MET A 1 -7.71 4.61 5.58
C MET A 1 -7.35 5.28 4.26
N LEU A 2 -6.84 6.52 4.23
CA LEU A 2 -6.59 7.26 2.98
C LEU A 2 -5.83 6.44 1.91
N VAL A 3 -4.68 5.86 2.28
CA VAL A 3 -3.85 5.05 1.36
C VAL A 3 -4.66 3.89 0.77
N SER A 4 -5.41 3.15 1.60
CA SER A 4 -6.25 2.05 1.15
C SER A 4 -7.36 2.51 0.20
N GLN A 5 -8.05 3.60 0.53
CA GLN A 5 -9.11 4.14 -0.35
C GLN A 5 -8.56 4.64 -1.70
N THR A 6 -7.30 5.08 -1.72
CA THR A 6 -6.59 5.44 -2.95
C THR A 6 -6.34 4.23 -3.84
N ILE A 7 -5.98 3.10 -3.22
CA ILE A 7 -5.71 1.84 -3.94
C ILE A 7 -7.00 1.22 -4.44
N SER A 8 -8.07 1.20 -3.63
CA SER A 8 -9.37 0.65 -4.03
C SER A 8 -10.14 1.55 -4.99
N GLY A 9 -9.78 2.84 -5.11
CA GLY A 9 -10.54 3.83 -5.88
C GLY A 9 -11.95 4.09 -5.33
N ALA A 10 -12.26 3.62 -4.12
CA ALA A 10 -13.59 3.66 -3.55
C ALA A 10 -13.54 3.87 -2.02
N PRO A 11 -14.59 4.47 -1.42
CA PRO A 11 -14.73 4.52 0.02
C PRO A 11 -14.72 3.12 0.63
N LEU A 12 -13.91 2.94 1.68
CA LEU A 12 -13.81 1.70 2.45
C LEU A 12 -14.40 1.88 3.84
N ASP A 13 -15.01 0.82 4.36
CA ASP A 13 -15.51 0.78 5.74
C ASP A 13 -14.34 0.89 6.74
N ARG A 14 -14.50 1.79 7.71
CA ARG A 14 -13.45 2.11 8.70
C ARG A 14 -13.22 1.00 9.72
N HIS A 15 -14.26 0.30 10.16
CA HIS A 15 -14.15 -0.79 11.13
C HIS A 15 -13.46 -1.98 10.50
N VAL A 16 -13.87 -2.32 9.28
CA VAL A 16 -13.23 -3.29 8.39
C VAL A 16 -11.75 -2.96 8.22
N GLY A 17 -11.43 -1.71 7.88
CA GLY A 17 -10.05 -1.26 7.78
C GLY A 17 -9.30 -1.48 9.09
N LEU A 18 -9.82 -0.97 10.21
CA LEU A 18 -9.16 -1.09 11.52
C LEU A 18 -8.83 -2.54 11.89
N ALA A 19 -9.74 -3.48 11.61
CA ALA A 19 -9.50 -4.90 11.83
C ALA A 19 -8.28 -5.40 11.02
N CYS A 20 -8.20 -5.07 9.72
CA CYS A 20 -7.05 -5.40 8.86
C CYS A 20 -5.74 -4.77 9.36
N PHE A 21 -5.76 -3.51 9.81
CA PHE A 21 -4.55 -2.80 10.24
C PHE A 21 -4.05 -3.21 11.63
N SER A 22 -4.94 -3.68 12.51
CA SER A 22 -4.62 -3.93 13.92
C SER A 22 -3.49 -4.94 14.13
N HIS A 23 -3.40 -5.93 13.24
CA HIS A 23 -2.33 -6.94 13.24
C HIS A 23 -0.99 -6.37 12.74
N LEU A 24 -1.01 -5.52 11.70
CA LEU A 24 0.20 -4.93 11.12
C LEU A 24 0.90 -3.99 12.11
N HIS A 25 0.13 -3.26 12.91
CA HIS A 25 0.67 -2.39 13.95
C HIS A 25 1.48 -3.14 15.01
N ARG A 26 1.12 -4.40 15.32
CA ARG A 26 1.83 -5.18 16.36
C ARG A 26 3.13 -5.82 15.87
N THR A 27 3.34 -5.87 14.57
CA THR A 27 4.43 -6.66 13.96
C THR A 27 5.56 -5.80 13.40
N ASP A 28 5.35 -4.49 13.26
CA ASP A 28 6.32 -3.56 12.67
C ASP A 28 6.12 -2.16 13.28
N ASP A 29 7.02 -1.77 14.17
CA ASP A 29 6.96 -0.49 14.88
C ASP A 29 7.06 0.73 13.95
N ARG A 30 7.71 0.57 12.79
CA ARG A 30 7.85 1.64 11.78
C ARG A 30 6.73 1.65 10.76
N PHE A 31 5.85 0.66 10.77
CA PHE A 31 4.74 0.57 9.82
C PHE A 31 3.87 1.83 9.84
N ILE A 32 3.59 2.40 11.02
CA ILE A 32 2.79 3.62 11.13
C ILE A 32 3.47 4.81 10.46
N GLU A 33 4.78 4.98 10.65
CA GLU A 33 5.55 6.06 10.02
C GLU A 33 5.53 5.93 8.48
N HIS A 34 5.69 4.71 7.97
CA HIS A 34 5.61 4.42 6.54
C HIS A 34 4.21 4.71 5.98
N ILE A 35 3.15 4.29 6.68
CA ILE A 35 1.77 4.56 6.27
C ILE A 35 1.45 6.06 6.33
N GLN A 36 1.96 6.79 7.33
CA GLN A 36 1.82 8.24 7.40
C GLN A 36 2.53 8.94 6.24
N THR A 37 3.73 8.47 5.88
CA THR A 37 4.49 8.98 4.73
C THR A 37 3.75 8.71 3.42
N LEU A 38 3.21 7.50 3.22
CA LEU A 38 2.37 7.16 2.07
C LEU A 38 1.11 8.05 2.01
N ALA A 39 0.47 8.28 3.15
CA ALA A 39 -0.70 9.16 3.23
C ALA A 39 -0.35 10.62 2.90
N TRP A 40 0.84 11.08 3.29
CA TRP A 40 1.34 12.40 2.91
C TRP A 40 1.59 12.50 1.40
N LEU A 41 2.19 11.46 0.78
CA LEU A 41 2.40 11.40 -0.67
C LEU A 41 1.06 11.48 -1.44
N VAL A 42 0.06 10.72 -1.01
CA VAL A 42 -1.29 10.77 -1.60
C VAL A 42 -1.87 12.18 -1.53
N ARG A 43 -1.80 12.84 -0.37
CA ARG A 43 -2.32 14.21 -0.22
C ARG A 43 -1.59 15.23 -1.10
N ARG A 44 -0.29 15.03 -1.32
CA ARG A 44 0.54 15.94 -2.13
C ARG A 44 0.32 15.77 -3.64
N ASN A 45 -0.32 14.69 -4.06
CA ASN A 45 -0.58 14.38 -5.47
C ASN A 45 -2.09 14.16 -5.69
N PRO A 46 -2.88 15.23 -5.87
CA PRO A 46 -4.31 15.12 -6.15
C PRO A 46 -4.57 14.27 -7.41
N GLY A 47 -5.53 13.34 -7.32
CA GLY A 47 -5.85 12.43 -8.43
C GLY A 47 -4.91 11.22 -8.57
N LEU A 48 -3.95 11.05 -7.66
CA LEU A 48 -3.12 9.85 -7.59
C LEU A 48 -4.00 8.63 -7.33
N ASP A 49 -3.89 7.61 -8.18
CA ASP A 49 -4.54 6.30 -8.01
C ASP A 49 -3.56 5.26 -7.44
N GLY A 50 -4.04 4.04 -7.19
CA GLY A 50 -3.21 2.96 -6.64
C GLY A 50 -1.98 2.64 -7.49
N VAL A 51 -2.10 2.63 -8.83
CA VAL A 51 -0.99 2.36 -9.75
C VAL A 51 0.04 3.49 -9.71
N GLY A 52 -0.44 4.73 -9.73
CA GLY A 52 0.37 5.93 -9.61
C GLY A 52 1.15 5.96 -8.29
N LEU A 53 0.52 5.56 -7.19
CA LEU A 53 1.19 5.47 -5.89
C LEU A 53 2.35 4.44 -5.92
N VAL A 54 2.13 3.26 -6.50
CA VAL A 54 3.20 2.25 -6.65
C VAL A 54 4.36 2.80 -7.46
N ARG A 55 4.08 3.43 -8.61
CA ARG A 55 5.11 4.03 -9.48
C ARG A 55 5.86 5.17 -8.79
N LEU A 56 5.17 5.99 -8.01
CA LEU A 56 5.78 7.10 -7.27
C LEU A 56 6.77 6.59 -6.21
N VAL A 57 6.37 5.57 -5.44
CA VAL A 57 7.22 4.92 -4.45
C VAL A 57 8.44 4.26 -5.12
N ASP A 58 8.21 3.62 -6.27
CA ASP A 58 9.26 2.95 -7.03
C ASP A 58 10.29 3.92 -7.61
N ALA A 59 9.84 5.02 -8.22
CA ALA A 59 10.71 6.07 -8.75
C ALA A 59 11.58 6.73 -7.65
N GLY A 60 11.08 6.76 -6.42
CA GLY A 60 11.83 7.25 -5.25
C GLY A 60 12.82 6.23 -4.66
N ASN A 61 12.90 5.02 -5.22
CA ASN A 61 13.65 3.87 -4.69
C ASN A 61 13.40 3.62 -3.19
N ALA A 62 12.17 3.87 -2.73
CA ALA A 62 11.81 3.83 -1.32
C ALA A 62 11.39 2.41 -0.91
N CYS A 63 12.37 1.52 -0.76
CA CYS A 63 12.16 0.09 -0.48
C CYS A 63 11.27 -0.17 0.76
N ASP A 64 11.47 0.59 1.85
CA ASP A 64 10.67 0.43 3.07
C ASP A 64 9.21 0.84 2.88
N LEU A 65 8.96 1.92 2.13
CA LEU A 65 7.60 2.35 1.78
C LEU A 65 6.93 1.33 0.85
N ARG A 66 7.69 0.74 -0.08
CA ARG A 66 7.21 -0.33 -0.95
C ARG A 66 6.82 -1.57 -0.14
N ALA A 67 7.64 -1.96 0.84
CA ALA A 67 7.37 -3.09 1.73
C ALA A 67 6.14 -2.84 2.62
N ALA A 68 6.00 -1.63 3.18
CA ALA A 68 4.82 -1.26 3.96
C ALA A 68 3.54 -1.27 3.09
N LEU A 69 3.63 -0.78 1.86
CA LEU A 69 2.52 -0.83 0.90
C LEU A 69 2.14 -2.27 0.55
N ALA A 70 3.12 -3.16 0.36
CA ALA A 70 2.89 -4.58 0.11
C ALA A 70 2.12 -5.24 1.27
N ARG A 71 2.60 -5.05 2.51
CA ARG A 71 1.95 -5.59 3.72
C ARG A 71 0.51 -5.10 3.88
N LEU A 72 0.29 -3.83 3.54
CA LEU A 72 -1.06 -3.26 3.53
C LEU A 72 -1.95 -3.98 2.52
N VAL A 73 -1.50 -4.12 1.27
CA VAL A 73 -2.25 -4.82 0.23
C VAL A 73 -2.52 -6.27 0.62
N ASP A 74 -1.57 -6.93 1.28
CA ASP A 74 -1.69 -8.31 1.73
C ASP A 74 -2.77 -8.47 2.81
N ALA A 75 -2.81 -7.55 3.77
CA ALA A 75 -3.83 -7.57 4.82
C ALA A 75 -5.26 -7.35 4.27
N TRP A 76 -5.41 -6.57 3.20
CA TRP A 76 -6.69 -6.43 2.50
C TRP A 76 -7.02 -7.65 1.64
N SER A 77 -6.03 -8.19 0.94
CA SER A 77 -6.19 -9.35 0.04
C SER A 77 -6.46 -10.65 0.77
N ALA A 78 -6.04 -10.78 2.03
CA ALA A 78 -6.28 -11.96 2.85
C ALA A 78 -7.76 -12.13 3.26
N ARG A 79 -8.62 -11.14 3.00
CA ARG A 79 -10.04 -11.21 3.29
C ARG A 79 -10.78 -12.03 2.24
N LEU A 80 -11.82 -12.75 2.65
CA LEU A 80 -12.68 -13.53 1.75
C LEU A 80 -13.49 -12.65 0.79
N ASP A 81 -13.81 -11.42 1.19
CA ASP A 81 -14.56 -10.43 0.43
C ASP A 81 -13.65 -9.37 -0.21
N ALA A 82 -12.36 -9.67 -0.39
CA ALA A 82 -11.40 -8.71 -0.91
C ALA A 82 -11.78 -8.23 -2.31
N ASP A 83 -11.76 -6.91 -2.50
CA ASP A 83 -11.93 -6.28 -3.80
C ASP A 83 -10.83 -6.76 -4.78
N PRO A 84 -11.18 -7.12 -6.03
CA PRO A 84 -10.20 -7.52 -7.05
C PRO A 84 -9.09 -6.50 -7.29
N ALA A 85 -9.33 -5.21 -7.04
CA ALA A 85 -8.35 -4.14 -7.16
C ALA A 85 -7.08 -4.40 -6.33
N TRP A 86 -7.20 -5.04 -5.17
CA TRP A 86 -6.05 -5.40 -4.33
C TRP A 86 -5.13 -6.42 -5.02
N GLY A 87 -5.74 -7.40 -5.70
CA GLY A 87 -5.04 -8.43 -6.47
C GLY A 87 -4.34 -7.88 -7.71
N ALA A 88 -4.86 -6.79 -8.31
CA ALA A 88 -4.21 -6.13 -9.45
C ALA A 88 -2.95 -5.32 -9.03
N ILE A 89 -2.93 -4.82 -7.79
CA ILE A 89 -1.86 -3.95 -7.29
C ILE A 89 -0.68 -4.75 -6.78
N ARG A 90 -0.91 -5.91 -6.16
CA ARG A 90 0.15 -6.75 -5.60
C ARG A 90 1.26 -7.12 -6.61
N PRO A 91 0.95 -7.58 -7.85
CA PRO A 91 1.97 -7.90 -8.86
C PRO A 91 2.83 -6.69 -9.26
N LEU A 92 2.28 -5.48 -9.24
CA LEU A 92 3.02 -4.26 -9.56
C LEU A 92 4.10 -3.98 -8.51
N ILE A 93 3.75 -4.18 -7.23
CA ILE A 93 4.68 -4.01 -6.11
C ILE A 93 5.81 -5.06 -6.15
N VAL A 94 5.47 -6.30 -6.51
CA VAL A 94 6.45 -7.39 -6.66
C VAL A 94 7.43 -7.08 -7.78
N ARG A 95 6.95 -6.72 -8.98
CA ARG A 95 7.81 -6.37 -10.12
C ARG A 95 8.77 -5.21 -9.80
N ALA A 96 8.28 -4.18 -9.12
CA ALA A 96 9.09 -3.05 -8.67
C ALA A 96 10.23 -3.49 -7.72
N SER A 97 9.96 -4.47 -6.86
CA SER A 97 10.95 -5.04 -5.93
C SER A 97 12.01 -5.86 -6.67
N GLU A 98 11.60 -6.71 -7.63
CA GLU A 98 12.52 -7.51 -8.46
C GLU A 98 13.44 -6.66 -9.33
N ALA A 99 12.90 -5.58 -9.92
CA ALA A 99 13.68 -4.62 -10.71
C ALA A 99 14.76 -3.94 -9.86
N SER A 100 14.44 -3.60 -8.61
CA SER A 100 15.41 -3.00 -7.66
C SER A 100 16.56 -3.97 -7.32
N LEU A 101 16.28 -5.27 -7.25
CA LEU A 101 17.28 -6.32 -6.96
C LEU A 101 18.19 -6.63 -8.15
N SER A 102 17.68 -6.54 -9.38
CA SER A 102 18.47 -6.82 -10.60
C SER A 102 19.35 -5.65 -11.04
N GLY A 103 19.09 -4.45 -10.52
CA GLY A 103 19.86 -3.24 -10.81
C GLY A 103 20.98 -2.93 -9.81
N SER A 104 21.25 -3.82 -8.84
CA SER A 104 22.32 -3.71 -7.84
C SER A 104 23.58 -4.47 -8.24
#